data_AF-J4KT77-F1
#
_entry.id   AF-J4KT77-F1
#
_cell.length_a   1.000
_cell.length_b   1.000
_cell.length_c   1.000
_cell.angle_alpha   90.00
_cell.angle_beta   90.00
_cell.angle_gamma   90.00
#
_symmetry.space_group_name_H-M   'P 1'
#
loop_
_entity.id
_entity.type
_entity.pdbx_description
1 polymer ?
#
loop_
_entity_poly.entity_id
_entity_poly.type
_entity_poly.pdbx_seq_one_letter_code
_entity_poly.pdbx_strand_id
1 'polypeptide(L)'
;MSIKSQLNTDKAAMSLSLICVAHCFFAPSFIILTSAFASFTVDNEFIHKFILFVAVPVSVYALYAGYKNHRETSFIPIGAIGLISLILAVSLGEMLLGEIGEKSMTLIGSILVAYAHLKNHQLCKELDCTCHE
;
A
#
# COMPACT_ATOMS: atom_id res chain seq x y z
N MET A 1 9.80 9.37 17.04
CA MET A 1 9.03 8.12 17.12
C MET A 1 10.02 7.02 17.51
N SER A 2 9.68 6.14 18.45
CA SER A 2 10.57 5.01 18.80
C SER A 2 10.63 3.99 17.66
N ILE A 3 11.74 3.26 17.53
CA ILE A 3 11.94 2.15 16.58
C ILE A 3 10.76 1.16 16.64
N LYS A 4 10.33 0.78 17.84
CA LYS A 4 9.18 -0.13 18.04
C LYS A 4 7.86 0.41 17.47
N SER A 5 7.64 1.72 17.57
CA SER A 5 6.46 2.37 16.98
C SER A 5 6.55 2.42 15.46
N GLN A 6 7.75 2.49 14.88
CA GLN A 6 7.97 2.45 13.43
C GLN A 6 7.70 1.08 12.85
N LEU A 7 8.19 0.03 13.51
CA LEU A 7 7.90 -1.35 13.12
C LEU A 7 6.39 -1.60 12.99
N ASN A 8 5.59 -1.04 13.90
CA ASN A 8 4.13 -1.16 13.87
C ASN A 8 3.49 -0.38 12.71
N THR A 9 3.94 0.86 12.43
CA THR A 9 3.41 1.66 11.31
C THR A 9 3.79 1.07 9.96
N ASP A 10 5.02 0.56 9.80
CA ASP A 10 5.47 -0.13 8.57
C ASP A 10 4.65 -1.40 8.34
N LYS A 11 4.38 -2.16 9.40
CA LYS A 11 3.52 -3.35 9.33
C LYS A 11 2.09 -3.02 8.94
N ALA A 12 1.51 -1.94 9.48
CA ALA A 12 0.18 -1.47 9.10
C ALA A 12 0.13 -1.04 7.63
N ALA A 13 1.10 -0.22 7.18
CA ALA A 13 1.19 0.24 5.81
C ALA A 13 1.33 -0.93 4.81
N MET A 14 2.21 -1.88 5.11
CA MET A 14 2.39 -3.09 4.31
C MET A 14 1.13 -3.96 4.26
N SER A 15 0.44 -4.11 5.40
CA SER A 15 -0.81 -4.89 5.46
C SER A 15 -1.91 -4.25 4.59
N LEU A 16 -2.05 -2.92 4.63
CA LEU A 16 -2.97 -2.17 3.77
C LEU A 16 -2.65 -2.38 2.28
N SER A 17 -1.37 -2.32 1.88
CA SER A 17 -0.96 -2.59 0.49
C SER A 17 -1.26 -4.04 0.06
N LEU A 18 -1.03 -5.01 0.93
CA LEU A 18 -1.36 -6.42 0.65
C LEU A 18 -2.87 -6.64 0.53
N ILE A 19 -3.67 -5.99 1.37
CA ILE A 19 -5.13 -6.01 1.26
C ILE A 19 -5.57 -5.42 -0.08
N CYS A 20 -4.97 -4.32 -0.55
CA CYS A 20 -5.22 -3.77 -1.89
C CYS A 20 -4.93 -4.80 -3.00
N VAL A 21 -3.76 -5.45 -2.95
CA VAL A 21 -3.40 -6.48 -3.94
C VAL A 21 -4.39 -7.65 -3.92
N ALA A 22 -4.70 -8.17 -2.74
CA ALA A 22 -5.64 -9.28 -2.58
C ALA A 22 -7.04 -8.90 -3.06
N HIS A 23 -7.52 -7.70 -2.73
CA HIS A 23 -8.81 -7.21 -3.20
C HIS A 23 -8.83 -7.08 -4.72
N CYS A 24 -7.83 -6.45 -5.35
CA CYS A 24 -7.77 -6.33 -6.82
C CYS A 24 -7.73 -7.69 -7.54
N PHE A 25 -7.12 -8.72 -6.93
CA PHE A 25 -7.02 -10.05 -7.52
C PHE A 25 -8.26 -10.93 -7.27
N PHE A 26 -8.81 -10.89 -6.04
CA PHE A 26 -9.89 -11.79 -5.61
C PHE A 26 -11.28 -11.17 -5.67
N ALA A 27 -11.44 -9.85 -5.64
CA ALA A 27 -12.75 -9.22 -5.85
C ALA A 27 -13.37 -9.59 -7.22
N PRO A 28 -12.64 -9.64 -8.34
CA PRO A 28 -13.18 -10.12 -9.62
C PRO A 28 -13.67 -11.58 -9.53
N SER A 29 -12.91 -12.44 -8.83
CA SER A 29 -13.23 -13.86 -8.67
C SER A 29 -14.43 -14.09 -7.75
N PHE A 30 -14.55 -13.32 -6.67
CA PHE A 30 -15.68 -13.39 -5.75
C PHE A 30 -16.96 -12.92 -6.45
N ILE A 31 -16.96 -11.82 -7.20
CA ILE A 31 -18.15 -11.31 -7.93
C ILE A 31 -18.79 -12.37 -8.84
N ILE A 32 -17.97 -13.18 -9.53
CA ILE A 32 -18.47 -14.28 -10.38
C ILE A 32 -19.22 -15.33 -9.54
N LEU A 33 -18.74 -15.60 -8.32
CA LEU A 33 -19.30 -16.60 -7.41
C LEU A 33 -20.51 -16.09 -6.60
N THR A 34 -20.55 -14.80 -6.25
CA THR A 34 -21.61 -14.18 -5.42
C THR A 34 -22.79 -13.60 -6.21
N SER A 35 -22.87 -13.80 -7.54
CA SER A 35 -24.04 -13.41 -8.35
C SER A 35 -25.39 -13.98 -7.84
N ALA A 36 -25.37 -14.92 -6.88
CA ALA A 36 -26.53 -15.41 -6.13
C ALA A 36 -27.00 -14.53 -4.95
N PHE A 37 -26.22 -13.54 -4.48
CA PHE A 37 -26.48 -12.71 -3.29
C PHE A 37 -26.48 -11.19 -3.58
N ALA A 38 -27.10 -10.78 -4.69
CA ALA A 38 -27.03 -9.44 -5.28
C ALA A 38 -27.57 -8.25 -4.45
N SER A 39 -27.85 -8.42 -3.15
CA SER A 39 -28.42 -7.36 -2.29
C SER A 39 -27.44 -6.77 -1.26
N PHE A 40 -26.21 -7.28 -1.17
CA PHE A 40 -25.18 -6.80 -0.23
C PHE A 40 -23.89 -6.33 -0.93
N THR A 41 -23.99 -5.90 -2.19
CA THR A 41 -22.84 -5.44 -2.97
C THR A 41 -22.42 -4.06 -2.47
N VAL A 42 -21.53 -4.03 -1.48
CA VAL A 42 -20.78 -2.81 -1.14
C VAL A 42 -20.04 -2.39 -2.41
N ASP A 43 -20.20 -1.14 -2.81
CA ASP A 43 -19.63 -0.62 -4.04
C ASP A 43 -18.10 -0.79 -4.03
N ASN A 44 -17.57 -1.62 -4.93
CA ASN A 44 -16.14 -1.94 -4.97
C ASN A 44 -15.30 -0.67 -5.16
N GLU A 45 -15.84 0.33 -5.86
CA GLU A 45 -15.19 1.60 -6.09
C GLU A 45 -15.01 2.41 -4.79
N PHE A 46 -16.01 2.36 -3.89
CA PHE A 46 -15.94 3.05 -2.59
C PHE A 46 -14.87 2.45 -1.68
N ILE A 47 -14.84 1.11 -1.58
CA ILE A 47 -13.82 0.41 -0.77
C ILE A 47 -12.42 0.72 -1.31
N HIS A 48 -12.25 0.69 -2.63
CA HIS A 48 -10.97 0.97 -3.29
C HIS A 48 -10.44 2.37 -2.93
N LYS A 49 -11.28 3.39 -3.12
CA LYS A 49 -10.95 4.78 -2.79
C LYS A 49 -10.70 4.98 -1.30
N PHE A 50 -11.48 4.33 -0.44
CA PHE A 50 -11.32 4.42 1.01
C PHE A 50 -9.99 3.82 1.49
N ILE A 51 -9.62 2.63 1.00
CA ILE A 51 -8.33 2.02 1.36
C ILE A 51 -7.19 2.92 0.92
N LEU A 52 -7.26 3.48 -0.29
CA LEU A 52 -6.21 4.37 -0.81
C LEU A 52 -6.11 5.67 -0.01
N PHE A 53 -7.26 6.26 0.37
CA PHE A 53 -7.34 7.43 1.24
C PHE A 53 -6.65 7.23 2.59
N VAL A 54 -6.73 6.02 3.16
CA VAL A 54 -6.03 5.68 4.42
C VAL A 54 -4.57 5.27 4.17
N ALA A 55 -4.31 4.48 3.12
CA ALA A 55 -2.99 3.93 2.84
C ALA A 55 -1.96 5.00 2.48
N VAL A 56 -2.35 6.05 1.75
CA VAL A 56 -1.46 7.15 1.35
C VAL A 56 -0.89 7.90 2.56
N PRO A 57 -1.70 8.51 3.45
CA PRO A 57 -1.17 9.25 4.60
C PRO A 57 -0.38 8.36 5.55
N VAL A 58 -0.82 7.11 5.78
CA VAL A 58 -0.10 6.15 6.62
C VAL A 58 1.27 5.80 6.01
N SER A 59 1.33 5.57 4.70
CA SER A 59 2.57 5.25 4.00
C SER A 59 3.55 6.42 4.00
N VAL A 60 3.07 7.63 3.73
CA VAL A 60 3.90 8.85 3.76
C VAL A 60 4.48 9.06 5.16
N TYR A 61 3.65 8.91 6.20
CA TYR A 61 4.10 9.04 7.58
C TYR A 61 5.15 7.99 7.95
N ALA A 62 4.91 6.71 7.61
CA ALA A 62 5.82 5.61 7.92
C ALA A 62 7.18 5.76 7.22
N LEU A 63 7.21 6.11 5.92
CA LEU A 63 8.45 6.37 5.19
C LEU A 63 9.21 7.59 5.73
N TYR A 64 8.51 8.69 6.04
CA TYR A 64 9.14 9.87 6.62
C TYR A 64 9.73 9.58 8.00
N ALA A 65 9.03 8.80 8.82
CA ALA A 65 9.51 8.42 10.13
C ALA A 65 10.72 7.46 10.05
N GLY A 66 10.73 6.55 9.07
CA GLY A 66 11.89 5.69 8.81
C GLY A 66 13.13 6.46 8.38
N TYR A 67 12.99 7.42 7.46
CA TYR A 67 14.06 8.34 7.11
C TYR A 67 14.68 9.02 8.34
N LYS A 68 13.84 9.47 9.27
CA LYS A 68 14.33 10.12 10.49
C LYS A 68 15.10 9.18 11.42
N ASN A 69 14.75 7.90 11.45
CA ASN A 69 15.33 6.92 12.37
C ASN A 69 16.63 6.29 11.85
N HIS A 70 16.70 5.89 10.58
CA HIS A 70 17.87 5.21 10.03
C HIS A 70 18.65 6.03 9.00
N ARG A 71 18.15 7.19 8.57
CA ARG A 71 18.75 8.09 7.56
C ARG A 71 19.00 7.48 6.17
N GLU A 72 18.75 6.19 6.00
CA GLU A 72 18.74 5.54 4.69
C GLU A 72 17.62 6.02 3.79
N THR A 73 17.98 6.37 2.55
CA THR A 73 17.05 6.89 1.53
C THR A 73 16.84 5.92 0.37
N SER A 74 17.59 4.82 0.30
CA SER A 74 17.63 3.92 -0.86
C SER A 74 16.26 3.38 -1.30
N PHE A 75 15.30 3.26 -0.37
CA PHE A 75 13.97 2.69 -0.65
C PHE A 75 12.83 3.72 -0.66
N ILE A 76 13.09 4.97 -0.26
CA ILE A 76 12.11 6.05 -0.26
C ILE A 76 11.64 6.40 -1.70
N PRO A 77 12.52 6.52 -2.72
CA PRO A 77 12.09 6.78 -4.09
C PRO A 77 11.15 5.70 -4.62
N ILE A 78 11.37 4.43 -4.27
CA ILE A 78 10.52 3.31 -4.69
C ILE A 78 9.11 3.47 -4.10
N GLY A 79 9.03 3.77 -2.80
CA GLY A 79 7.75 4.04 -2.13
C GLY A 79 7.04 5.27 -2.70
N ALA A 80 7.78 6.34 -3.02
CA ALA A 80 7.23 7.54 -3.63
C ALA A 80 6.67 7.29 -5.04
N ILE A 81 7.39 6.55 -5.89
CA ILE A 81 6.90 6.14 -7.22
C ILE A 81 5.64 5.29 -7.09
N GLY A 82 5.62 4.33 -6.16
CA GLY A 82 4.45 3.53 -5.87
C GLY A 82 3.24 4.37 -5.46
N LEU A 83 3.42 5.34 -4.54
CA LEU A 83 2.37 6.25 -4.10
C LEU A 83 1.86 7.16 -5.21
N ILE A 84 2.75 7.72 -6.03
CA ILE A 84 2.37 8.54 -7.19
C ILE A 84 1.56 7.69 -8.18
N SER A 85 1.99 6.46 -8.44
CA SER A 85 1.27 5.53 -9.31
C SER A 85 -0.15 5.25 -8.81
N LEU A 86 -0.31 5.03 -7.49
CA LEU A 86 -1.62 4.84 -6.85
C LEU A 86 -2.53 6.08 -6.97
N ILE A 87 -1.97 7.28 -6.74
CA ILE A 87 -2.71 8.54 -6.85
C ILE A 87 -3.14 8.78 -8.31
N LEU A 88 -2.26 8.51 -9.27
CA LEU A 88 -2.55 8.66 -10.69
C LEU A 88 -3.62 7.67 -11.16
N ALA A 89 -3.57 6.43 -10.70
CA ALA A 89 -4.57 5.42 -11.04
C ALA A 89 -5.99 5.89 -10.65
N VAL A 90 -6.15 6.40 -9.43
CA VAL A 90 -7.45 6.91 -8.94
C VAL A 90 -7.85 8.25 -9.60
N SER A 91 -6.89 9.15 -9.87
CA SER A 91 -7.19 10.48 -10.42
C SER A 91 -7.54 10.44 -11.90
N LEU A 92 -6.88 9.57 -12.68
CA LEU A 92 -7.17 9.38 -14.10
C LEU A 92 -8.41 8.49 -14.28
N GLY A 93 -8.56 7.49 -13.42
CA GLY A 93 -9.71 6.58 -13.37
C GLY A 93 -9.94 5.80 -14.66
N GLU A 94 -11.05 5.07 -14.68
CA GLU A 94 -11.45 4.22 -15.79
C GLU A 94 -11.64 5.00 -17.11
N MET A 95 -12.12 6.25 -17.04
CA MET A 95 -12.40 7.06 -18.23
C MET A 95 -11.15 7.29 -19.10
N LEU A 96 -9.97 7.43 -18.49
CA LEU A 96 -8.72 7.67 -19.22
C LEU A 96 -7.85 6.42 -19.38
N LEU A 97 -7.80 5.56 -18.36
CA LEU A 97 -6.92 4.38 -18.34
C LEU A 97 -7.60 3.10 -18.84
N GLY A 98 -8.93 3.09 -18.87
CA GLY A 98 -9.73 1.87 -18.99
C GLY A 98 -9.64 0.99 -17.74
N GLU A 99 -10.57 0.05 -17.62
CA GLU A 99 -10.68 -0.85 -16.45
C GLU A 99 -9.39 -1.63 -16.19
N ILE A 100 -8.76 -2.15 -17.25
CA ILE A 100 -7.52 -2.93 -17.16
C ILE A 100 -6.33 -2.04 -16.78
N GLY A 101 -6.26 -0.82 -17.32
CA GLY A 101 -5.17 0.11 -17.06
C GLY A 101 -5.16 0.60 -15.61
N GLU A 102 -6.33 0.98 -15.10
CA GLU A 102 -6.49 1.38 -13.70
C GLU A 102 -6.07 0.24 -12.76
N LYS A 103 -6.60 -0.96 -12.95
CA LYS A 103 -6.28 -2.14 -12.11
C LYS A 103 -4.79 -2.50 -12.16
N SER A 104 -4.19 -2.50 -13.34
CA SER A 104 -2.78 -2.84 -13.52
C SER A 104 -1.87 -1.81 -12.86
N MET A 105 -2.17 -0.52 -13.02
CA MET A 105 -1.39 0.56 -12.40
C MET A 105 -1.51 0.54 -10.88
N THR A 106 -2.70 0.33 -10.33
CA THR A 106 -2.88 0.19 -8.88
C THR A 106 -2.15 -1.04 -8.33
N LEU A 107 -2.16 -2.16 -9.05
CA LEU A 107 -1.44 -3.37 -8.66
C LEU A 107 0.07 -3.11 -8.58
N ILE A 108 0.64 -2.52 -9.63
CA ILE A 108 2.07 -2.17 -9.69
C ILE A 108 2.43 -1.18 -8.56
N GLY A 109 1.64 -0.11 -8.40
CA GLY A 109 1.83 0.86 -7.34
C GLY A 109 1.80 0.24 -5.95
N SER A 110 0.84 -0.65 -5.69
CA SER A 110 0.70 -1.35 -4.39
C SER A 110 1.91 -2.24 -4.09
N ILE A 111 2.43 -2.97 -5.09
CA ILE A 111 3.62 -3.82 -4.94
C ILE A 111 4.86 -2.98 -4.60
N LEU A 112 5.05 -1.85 -5.29
CA LEU A 112 6.17 -0.94 -5.04
C LEU A 112 6.12 -0.36 -3.62
N VAL A 113 4.95 0.10 -3.17
CA VAL A 113 4.76 0.61 -1.79
C VAL A 113 5.02 -0.48 -0.76
N ALA A 114 4.48 -1.68 -0.95
CA ALA A 114 4.71 -2.81 -0.05
C ALA A 114 6.20 -3.18 0.04
N TYR A 115 6.90 -3.22 -1.10
CA TYR A 115 8.34 -3.49 -1.14
C TYR A 115 9.16 -2.42 -0.40
N ALA A 116 8.83 -1.14 -0.58
CA ALA A 116 9.50 -0.05 0.13
C ALA A 116 9.34 -0.20 1.65
N HIS A 117 8.13 -0.49 2.13
CA HIS A 117 7.88 -0.72 3.56
C HIS A 117 8.55 -1.99 4.10
N LEU A 118 8.63 -3.06 3.30
CA LEU A 118 9.39 -4.28 3.67
C LEU A 118 10.86 -3.94 3.95
N LYS A 119 11.48 -3.13 3.09
CA LYS A 119 12.87 -2.71 3.26
C LYS A 119 13.04 -1.72 4.41
N ASN A 120 12.12 -0.76 4.56
CA ASN A 120 12.09 0.17 5.70
C ASN A 120 12.04 -0.58 7.04
N HIS A 121 11.18 -1.61 7.12
CA HIS A 121 11.02 -2.46 8.29
C HIS A 121 12.25 -3.32 8.59
N GLN A 122 12.88 -3.89 7.55
CA GLN A 122 14.11 -4.69 7.70
C GLN A 122 15.24 -3.87 8.31
N LEU A 123 15.50 -2.66 7.79
CA LEU A 123 16.50 -1.74 8.33
C LEU A 123 16.21 -1.34 9.78
N CYS A 124 14.93 -1.07 10.09
CA CYS A 124 14.51 -0.72 11.43
C CYS A 124 14.77 -1.86 12.43
N LYS A 125 14.55 -3.11 12.01
CA LYS A 125 14.83 -4.30 12.82
C LYS A 125 16.32 -4.53 13.02
N GLU A 126 17.15 -4.31 12.00
CA GLU A 126 18.61 -4.38 12.13
C GLU A 126 19.11 -3.42 13.22
N LEU A 127 18.64 -2.17 13.19
CA LEU A 127 19.00 -1.17 14.20
C LEU A 127 18.47 -1.50 15.61
N ASP A 128 17.26 -2.04 15.75
CA ASP A 128 16.75 -2.51 17.05
C ASP A 128 17.62 -3.64 17.64
N CYS A 129 18.22 -4.47 16.78
CA CYS A 129 19.11 -5.56 17.18
C CYS A 129 20.55 -5.14 17.47
N THR A 130 20.99 -3.92 17.08
CA THR A 130 22.37 -3.42 17.36
C THR A 130 22.66 -3.18 18.85
N CYS A 131 21.68 -3.34 19.74
CA CYS A 131 21.88 -3.22 21.20
C CYS A 131 22.63 -4.42 21.83
N HIS A 132 23.05 -5.42 21.04
CA HIS A 132 23.74 -6.64 21.51
C HIS A 132 25.16 -6.83 20.97
N GLU A 133 25.79 -5.79 20.40
CA GLU A 133 27.22 -5.79 20.07
C GLU A 133 28.08 -5.17 21.18
#